data_AF-A0A258MAR0-F1
#
_entry.id   AF-A0A258MAR0-F1
#
_cell.length_a   1.000
_cell.length_b   1.000
_cell.length_c   1.000
_cell.angle_alpha   90.00
_cell.angle_beta   90.00
_cell.angle_gamma   90.00
#
_symmetry.space_group_name_H-M   'P 1'
#
loop_
_entity.id
_entity.type
_entity.pdbx_description
1 polymer ?
#
loop_
_entity_poly.entity_id
_entity_poly.type
_entity_poly.pdbx_seq_one_letter_code
_entity_poly.pdbx_strand_id
1 'polypeptide(L)'
;YPRIFQKMLEPNADTLLSMVNNDFFKKFIRVSAAYNTLDDFLRRMDSASAKKRMESFVDGLELSASLEDAVDVADSYSSIYQPQLRQLILDRVQMNRLKNWNAQNKKGVRIYKMLDLLFQSLDSSCQVDLSKELGIDPVYEMANRLLQDSAGRIVIQQFFYGDKDGMNVFLAFLAGFNNGKWWVIQKPEWVEIVAKTGVPITIYANKPLNEQLDLDAKAQASLSNYLADKGLEPSIVIHRGHSYHLRSTIEQLAPSAKLVILGGCGGYQNLNDVLQICPTAQIISTKQVGTGVINKGLINEISETLRAGQNLNWPSLWNNMAKQLGPKYKETFDDYVPPHKNLGAIFITAFNHPEKVSK
;
A
#
# COMPACT_ATOMS: atom_id res chain seq x y z
N TYR A 1 -11.68 18.01 -1.56
CA TYR A 1 -11.61 18.47 -0.16
C TYR A 1 -11.61 20.01 -0.04
N PRO A 2 -10.63 20.80 -0.54
CA PRO A 2 -10.61 22.27 -0.32
C PRO A 2 -11.85 23.02 -0.83
N ARG A 3 -12.36 22.60 -2.00
CA ARG A 3 -13.58 23.16 -2.62
C ARG A 3 -14.83 23.02 -1.75
N ILE A 4 -14.88 22.05 -0.84
CA ILE A 4 -16.03 21.86 0.07
C ILE A 4 -16.09 23.06 1.01
N PHE A 5 -15.00 23.29 1.76
CA PHE A 5 -14.90 24.37 2.73
C PHE A 5 -14.95 25.77 2.10
N GLN A 6 -14.42 25.96 0.89
CA GLN A 6 -14.53 27.23 0.16
C GLN A 6 -15.97 27.61 -0.22
N LYS A 7 -16.86 26.62 -0.36
CA LYS A 7 -18.27 26.84 -0.70
C LYS A 7 -19.16 27.01 0.54
N MET A 8 -18.62 26.80 1.73
CA MET A 8 -19.36 26.97 2.97
C MET A 8 -19.31 28.43 3.40
N LEU A 9 -20.44 28.97 3.84
CA LEU A 9 -20.51 30.30 4.46
C LEU A 9 -19.60 30.37 5.70
N GLU A 10 -19.68 29.32 6.54
CA GLU A 10 -18.79 29.11 7.67
C GLU A 10 -18.03 27.80 7.45
N PRO A 11 -16.70 27.83 7.21
CA PRO A 11 -15.87 26.65 6.93
C PRO A 11 -15.66 25.71 8.13
N ASN A 12 -16.74 25.20 8.71
CA ASN A 12 -16.78 24.37 9.92
C ASN A 12 -17.13 22.91 9.59
N ALA A 13 -16.34 21.96 10.09
CA ALA A 13 -16.50 20.54 9.80
C ALA A 13 -17.70 19.91 10.56
N ASP A 14 -18.10 20.42 11.72
CA ASP A 14 -19.33 19.98 12.39
C ASP A 14 -20.57 20.35 11.59
N THR A 15 -20.62 21.56 11.04
CA THR A 15 -21.68 21.99 10.12
C THR A 15 -21.75 21.09 8.90
N LEU A 16 -20.59 20.79 8.28
CA LEU A 16 -20.53 19.90 7.12
C LEU A 16 -21.09 18.50 7.44
N LEU A 17 -20.72 17.92 8.58
CA LEU A 17 -21.20 16.60 8.98
C LEU A 17 -22.69 16.62 9.35
N SER A 18 -23.18 17.71 9.95
CA SER A 18 -24.61 17.90 10.21
C SER A 18 -25.42 17.98 8.92
N MET A 19 -24.90 18.61 7.86
CA MET A 19 -25.56 18.70 6.54
C MET A 19 -25.75 17.33 5.86
N VAL A 20 -24.97 16.32 6.25
CA VAL A 20 -25.05 14.95 5.74
C VAL A 20 -25.54 13.95 6.81
N ASN A 21 -26.34 14.45 7.77
CA ASN A 21 -26.95 13.69 8.87
C ASN A 21 -25.99 12.90 9.77
N ASN A 22 -24.69 13.22 9.75
CA ASN A 22 -23.63 12.43 10.39
C ASN A 22 -23.52 10.96 9.92
N ASP A 23 -24.36 10.48 8.99
CA ASP A 23 -24.41 9.08 8.55
C ASP A 23 -23.12 8.59 7.89
N PHE A 24 -22.27 9.52 7.45
CA PHE A 24 -21.04 9.24 6.71
C PHE A 24 -19.77 9.70 7.43
N PHE A 25 -19.83 10.04 8.73
CA PHE A 25 -18.66 10.62 9.41
C PHE A 25 -17.42 9.69 9.39
N LYS A 26 -17.60 8.37 9.57
CA LYS A 26 -16.50 7.39 9.46
C LYS A 26 -15.87 7.41 8.06
N LYS A 27 -16.71 7.49 7.01
CA LYS A 27 -16.26 7.61 5.61
C LYS A 27 -15.52 8.92 5.36
N PHE A 28 -15.97 10.03 5.96
CA PHE A 28 -15.26 11.31 5.90
C PHE A 28 -13.89 11.24 6.60
N ILE A 29 -13.81 10.64 7.78
CA ILE A 29 -12.55 10.43 8.51
C ILE A 29 -11.59 9.59 7.64
N ARG A 30 -12.06 8.45 7.12
CA ARG A 30 -11.29 7.59 6.22
C ARG A 30 -10.77 8.33 5.01
N VAL A 31 -11.65 9.03 4.28
CA VAL A 31 -11.26 9.76 3.06
C VAL A 31 -10.26 10.86 3.41
N SER A 32 -10.50 11.64 4.46
CA SER A 32 -9.55 12.66 4.89
C SER A 32 -8.21 12.05 5.30
N ALA A 33 -8.19 10.90 5.96
CA ALA A 33 -6.95 10.21 6.31
C ALA A 33 -6.20 9.68 5.08
N ALA A 34 -6.92 9.11 4.10
CA ALA A 34 -6.37 8.60 2.86
C ALA A 34 -5.74 9.71 1.98
N TYR A 35 -6.17 10.96 2.13
CA TYR A 35 -5.61 12.12 1.43
C TYR A 35 -4.71 13.01 2.32
N ASN A 36 -4.30 12.54 3.51
CA ASN A 36 -3.47 13.32 4.45
C ASN A 36 -4.09 14.68 4.86
N THR A 37 -5.42 14.78 4.90
CA THR A 37 -6.18 15.97 5.31
C THR A 37 -6.96 15.80 6.62
N LEU A 38 -6.84 14.66 7.31
CA LEU A 38 -7.57 14.37 8.55
C LEU A 38 -7.29 15.41 9.64
N ASP A 39 -6.02 15.80 9.83
CA ASP A 39 -5.65 16.81 10.83
C ASP A 39 -6.27 18.19 10.55
N ASP A 40 -6.33 18.60 9.28
CA ASP A 40 -7.02 19.85 8.89
C ASP A 40 -8.53 19.73 9.08
N PHE A 41 -9.11 18.57 8.77
CA PHE A 41 -10.53 18.31 8.94
C PHE A 41 -10.95 18.41 10.41
N LEU A 42 -10.20 17.77 11.31
CA LEU A 42 -10.46 17.78 12.75
C LEU A 42 -10.20 19.15 13.39
N ARG A 43 -9.28 19.95 12.84
CA ARG A 43 -9.04 21.32 13.33
C ARG A 43 -10.18 22.29 12.99
N ARG A 44 -11.05 21.96 12.04
CA ARG A 44 -12.19 22.78 11.60
C ARG A 44 -13.48 22.51 12.40
N MET A 45 -13.44 21.70 13.44
CA MET A 45 -14.58 21.38 14.31
C MET A 45 -14.26 21.71 15.77
N ASP A 46 -15.29 21.71 16.63
CA ASP A 46 -15.06 21.86 18.06
C ASP A 46 -14.20 20.69 18.60
N SER A 47 -13.34 20.98 19.57
CA SER A 47 -12.40 19.99 20.12
C SER A 47 -13.11 18.79 20.77
N ALA A 48 -14.26 19.01 21.42
CA ALA A 48 -15.05 17.94 22.03
C ALA A 48 -15.73 17.10 20.94
N SER A 49 -16.23 17.75 19.87
CA SER A 49 -16.76 17.07 18.69
C SER A 49 -15.70 16.21 18.01
N ALA A 50 -14.49 16.75 17.78
CA ALA A 50 -13.38 16.00 17.19
C ALA A 50 -13.05 14.75 17.99
N LYS A 51 -12.89 14.91 19.31
CA LYS A 51 -12.63 13.80 20.23
C LYS A 51 -13.72 12.73 20.12
N LYS A 52 -14.99 13.12 20.26
CA LYS A 52 -16.14 12.19 20.21
C LYS A 52 -16.22 11.46 18.86
N ARG A 53 -15.96 12.15 17.75
CA ARG A 53 -15.97 11.53 16.40
C ARG A 53 -14.85 10.51 16.25
N MET A 54 -13.66 10.80 16.76
CA MET A 54 -12.53 9.87 16.69
C MET A 54 -12.72 8.67 17.63
N GLU A 55 -13.33 8.86 18.80
CA GLU A 55 -13.76 7.74 19.66
C GLU A 55 -14.80 6.86 18.95
N SER A 56 -15.82 7.48 18.35
CA SER A 56 -16.88 6.77 17.60
C SER A 56 -16.37 6.07 16.34
N PHE A 57 -15.28 6.57 15.76
CA PHE A 57 -14.62 5.93 14.62
C PHE A 57 -13.98 4.58 15.01
N VAL A 58 -13.45 4.50 16.24
CA VAL A 58 -12.81 3.30 16.81
C VAL A 58 -13.82 2.36 17.49
N ASP A 59 -15.02 2.84 17.82
CA ASP A 59 -16.03 2.04 18.51
C ASP A 59 -16.77 1.06 17.60
N GLY A 60 -17.08 -0.11 18.17
CA GLY A 60 -17.99 -1.08 17.58
C GLY A 60 -17.44 -1.78 16.33
N LEU A 61 -16.12 -1.85 16.16
CA LEU A 61 -15.48 -2.50 15.00
C LEU A 61 -15.87 -4.00 14.92
N GLU A 62 -16.10 -4.63 16.07
CA GLU A 62 -16.54 -6.01 16.20
C GLU A 62 -17.95 -6.25 15.66
N LEU A 63 -18.78 -5.20 15.62
CA LEU A 63 -20.19 -5.26 15.20
C LEU A 63 -20.33 -5.28 13.68
N SER A 64 -19.34 -4.76 12.94
CA SER A 64 -19.34 -4.80 11.48
C SER A 64 -19.25 -6.24 10.97
N ALA A 65 -19.97 -6.58 9.90
CA ALA A 65 -19.87 -7.90 9.28
C ALA A 65 -18.50 -8.14 8.64
N SER A 66 -17.89 -7.09 8.10
CA SER A 66 -16.57 -7.11 7.47
C SER A 66 -15.48 -6.57 8.41
N LEU A 67 -14.22 -6.65 7.98
CA LEU A 67 -13.09 -6.03 8.66
C LEU A 67 -12.82 -4.59 8.18
N GLU A 68 -13.64 -4.06 7.26
CA GLU A 68 -13.40 -2.77 6.59
C GLU A 68 -13.23 -1.65 7.62
N ASP A 69 -14.13 -1.52 8.60
CA ASP A 69 -14.03 -0.50 9.65
C ASP A 69 -12.71 -0.61 10.46
N ALA A 70 -12.24 -1.83 10.74
CA ALA A 70 -11.01 -2.04 11.50
C ALA A 70 -9.77 -1.71 10.66
N VAL A 71 -9.80 -2.07 9.38
CA VAL A 71 -8.77 -1.69 8.41
C VAL A 71 -8.71 -0.18 8.25
N ASP A 72 -9.87 0.48 8.11
CA ASP A 72 -9.99 1.93 8.01
C ASP A 72 -9.38 2.64 9.23
N VAL A 73 -9.58 2.09 10.43
CA VAL A 73 -8.95 2.59 11.66
C VAL A 73 -7.44 2.38 11.66
N ALA A 74 -6.96 1.18 11.30
CA ALA A 74 -5.54 0.87 11.21
C ALA A 74 -4.83 1.83 10.23
N ASP A 75 -5.42 2.01 9.06
CA ASP A 75 -4.91 2.84 8.00
C ASP A 75 -4.92 4.33 8.36
N SER A 76 -6.03 4.80 8.92
CA SER A 76 -6.16 6.21 9.31
C SER A 76 -5.18 6.60 10.40
N TYR A 77 -4.83 5.70 11.31
CA TYR A 77 -3.88 5.96 12.38
C TYR A 77 -2.50 6.39 11.86
N SER A 78 -2.04 5.82 10.75
CA SER A 78 -0.77 6.17 10.10
C SER A 78 -0.73 7.62 9.57
N SER A 79 -1.90 8.22 9.34
CA SER A 79 -2.07 9.58 8.83
C SER A 79 -2.28 10.63 9.92
N ILE A 80 -2.26 10.25 11.20
CA ILE A 80 -2.48 11.18 12.31
C ILE A 80 -1.14 11.62 12.88
N TYR A 81 -0.81 12.90 12.71
CA TYR A 81 0.46 13.43 13.20
C TYR A 81 0.34 13.97 14.62
N GLN A 82 -0.84 14.42 15.02
CA GLN A 82 -1.10 14.99 16.35
C GLN A 82 -0.93 13.94 17.46
N PRO A 83 0.05 14.09 18.38
CA PRO A 83 0.33 13.09 19.41
C PRO A 83 -0.87 12.83 20.33
N GLN A 84 -1.59 13.88 20.73
CA GLN A 84 -2.77 13.76 21.60
C GLN A 84 -3.88 12.91 20.96
N LEU A 85 -4.07 13.04 19.64
CA LEU A 85 -5.08 12.29 18.92
C LEU A 85 -4.66 10.83 18.71
N ARG A 86 -3.37 10.57 18.43
CA ARG A 86 -2.83 9.21 18.41
C ARG A 86 -3.01 8.51 19.75
N GLN A 87 -2.75 9.21 20.85
CA GLN A 87 -2.95 8.67 22.19
C GLN A 87 -4.44 8.39 22.45
N LEU A 88 -5.34 9.30 22.09
CA LEU A 88 -6.78 9.11 22.23
C LEU A 88 -7.26 7.81 21.55
N ILE A 89 -6.81 7.56 20.32
CA ILE A 89 -7.20 6.38 19.56
C ILE A 89 -6.63 5.11 20.20
N LEU A 90 -5.37 5.16 20.63
CA LEU A 90 -4.73 4.04 21.32
C LEU A 90 -5.47 3.68 22.62
N ASP A 91 -5.77 4.69 23.45
CA ASP A 91 -6.55 4.52 24.69
C ASP A 91 -7.92 3.91 24.38
N ARG A 92 -8.58 4.40 23.32
CA ARG A 92 -9.90 3.91 22.92
C ARG A 92 -9.86 2.46 22.43
N VAL A 93 -8.84 2.08 21.68
CA VAL A 93 -8.60 0.68 21.28
C VAL A 93 -8.43 -0.22 22.50
N GLN A 94 -7.61 0.20 23.47
CA GLN A 94 -7.36 -0.57 24.70
C GLN A 94 -8.63 -0.71 25.56
N MET A 95 -9.41 0.36 25.68
CA MET A 95 -10.72 0.33 26.37
C MET A 95 -11.68 -0.65 25.70
N ASN A 96 -11.81 -0.60 24.37
CA ASN A 96 -12.71 -1.50 23.64
C ASN A 96 -12.24 -2.96 23.67
N ARG A 97 -10.92 -3.20 23.71
CA ARG A 97 -10.35 -4.53 23.95
C ARG A 97 -10.82 -5.10 25.30
N LEU A 98 -10.70 -4.32 26.37
CA LEU A 98 -11.12 -4.73 27.72
C LEU A 98 -12.64 -4.95 27.79
N LYS A 99 -13.43 -4.06 27.17
CA LYS A 99 -14.88 -4.22 27.08
C LYS A 99 -15.27 -5.53 26.40
N ASN A 100 -14.63 -5.86 25.27
CA ASN A 100 -14.88 -7.10 24.55
C ASN A 100 -14.37 -8.35 25.29
N TRP A 101 -13.27 -8.22 26.05
CA TRP A 101 -12.79 -9.29 26.94
C TRP A 101 -13.81 -9.63 28.03
N ASN A 102 -14.32 -8.62 28.73
CA ASN A 102 -15.32 -8.79 29.78
C ASN A 102 -16.64 -9.34 29.23
N ALA A 103 -17.00 -8.97 27.99
CA ALA A 103 -18.17 -9.49 27.29
C ALA A 103 -17.93 -10.86 26.61
N GLN A 104 -16.74 -11.45 26.76
CA GLN A 104 -16.33 -12.71 26.10
C GLN A 104 -16.47 -12.70 24.56
N ASN A 105 -16.43 -11.52 23.94
CA ASN A 105 -16.49 -11.35 22.50
C ASN A 105 -15.11 -11.57 21.88
N LYS A 106 -14.84 -12.82 21.47
CA LYS A 106 -13.56 -13.25 20.88
C LYS A 106 -13.16 -12.42 19.65
N LYS A 107 -14.12 -12.11 18.77
CA LYS A 107 -13.88 -11.31 17.56
C LYS A 107 -13.38 -9.90 17.94
N GLY A 108 -14.07 -9.24 18.86
CA GLY A 108 -13.68 -7.91 19.33
C GLY A 108 -12.33 -7.91 20.03
N VAL A 109 -12.07 -8.89 20.91
CA VAL A 109 -10.75 -9.04 21.56
C VAL A 109 -9.64 -9.13 20.51
N ARG A 110 -9.84 -9.93 19.47
CA ARG A 110 -8.86 -10.13 18.40
C ARG A 110 -8.62 -8.85 17.59
N ILE A 111 -9.67 -8.19 17.13
CA ILE A 111 -9.58 -6.93 16.37
C ILE A 111 -8.81 -5.88 17.17
N TYR A 112 -9.23 -5.60 18.40
CA TYR A 112 -8.61 -4.55 19.19
C TYR A 112 -7.20 -4.91 19.67
N LYS A 113 -6.89 -6.20 19.91
CA LYS A 113 -5.51 -6.64 20.20
C LYS A 113 -4.58 -6.37 19.01
N MET A 114 -5.02 -6.66 17.78
CA MET A 114 -4.21 -6.41 16.58
C MET A 114 -3.96 -4.92 16.36
N LEU A 115 -5.01 -4.08 16.50
CA LEU A 115 -4.86 -2.62 16.41
C LEU A 115 -3.89 -2.08 17.47
N ASP A 116 -4.00 -2.55 18.71
CA ASP A 116 -3.12 -2.16 19.82
C ASP A 116 -1.64 -2.47 19.50
N LEU A 117 -1.34 -3.69 19.02
CA LEU A 117 0.01 -4.08 18.59
C LEU A 117 0.52 -3.24 17.43
N LEU A 118 -0.31 -2.99 16.42
CA LEU A 118 0.05 -2.16 15.27
C LEU A 118 0.40 -0.74 15.68
N PHE A 119 -0.39 -0.13 16.56
CA PHE A 119 -0.18 1.25 17.01
C PHE A 119 1.05 1.38 17.89
N GLN A 120 1.27 0.43 18.79
CA GLN A 120 2.50 0.37 19.59
C GLN A 120 3.74 0.17 18.71
N SER A 121 3.66 -0.61 17.63
CA SER A 121 4.81 -0.84 16.74
C SER A 121 5.29 0.42 15.98
N LEU A 122 4.45 1.47 15.90
CA LEU A 122 4.83 2.76 15.34
C LEU A 122 5.56 3.66 16.35
N ASP A 123 5.46 3.38 17.65
CA ASP A 123 6.22 4.08 18.67
C ASP A 123 7.63 3.50 18.73
N SER A 124 8.63 4.29 18.35
CA SER A 124 10.03 3.89 18.36
C SER A 124 10.57 3.53 19.76
N SER A 125 9.88 3.92 20.84
CA SER A 125 10.21 3.50 22.20
C SER A 125 9.68 2.10 22.53
N CYS A 126 8.68 1.62 21.79
CA CYS A 126 8.13 0.29 21.90
C CYS A 126 8.89 -0.67 20.98
N GLN A 127 9.73 -1.55 21.54
CA GLN A 127 10.46 -2.58 20.78
C GLN A 127 9.56 -3.78 20.44
N VAL A 128 8.45 -3.53 19.74
CA VAL A 128 7.50 -4.59 19.34
C VAL A 128 7.96 -5.23 18.04
N ASP A 129 8.30 -6.52 18.08
CA ASP A 129 8.44 -7.33 16.88
C ASP A 129 7.06 -7.75 16.37
N LEU A 130 6.48 -6.90 15.54
CA LEU A 130 5.12 -7.05 15.02
C LEU A 130 4.91 -8.39 14.32
N SER A 131 5.91 -8.87 13.56
CA SER A 131 5.80 -10.12 12.80
C SER A 131 5.71 -11.31 13.75
N LYS A 132 6.53 -11.31 14.80
CA LYS A 132 6.52 -12.35 15.84
C LYS A 132 5.23 -12.35 16.66
N GLU A 133 4.78 -11.18 17.11
CA GLU A 133 3.58 -11.05 17.96
C GLU A 133 2.29 -11.39 17.20
N LEU A 134 2.24 -11.12 15.90
CA LEU A 134 1.10 -11.45 15.03
C LEU A 134 1.24 -12.84 14.39
N GLY A 135 2.40 -13.48 14.48
CA GLY A 135 2.67 -14.79 13.90
C GLY A 135 2.69 -14.80 12.36
N ILE A 136 3.00 -13.66 11.73
CA ILE A 136 3.06 -13.48 10.28
C ILE A 136 4.50 -13.41 9.77
N ASP A 137 4.67 -13.47 8.45
CA ASP A 137 5.97 -13.26 7.80
C ASP A 137 6.57 -11.89 8.15
N PRO A 138 7.91 -11.74 8.15
CA PRO A 138 8.57 -10.47 8.46
C PRO A 138 7.98 -9.30 7.66
N VAL A 139 7.53 -8.24 8.33
CA VAL A 139 6.97 -7.05 7.67
C VAL A 139 7.99 -5.96 7.38
N TYR A 140 9.14 -6.01 8.06
CA TYR A 140 10.23 -5.02 7.93
C TYR A 140 11.22 -5.36 6.81
N GLU A 141 11.20 -6.60 6.33
CA GLU A 141 12.03 -7.03 5.22
C GLU A 141 11.28 -7.97 4.27
N MET A 142 11.75 -8.01 3.03
CA MET A 142 11.43 -9.08 2.08
C MET A 142 12.72 -9.82 1.76
N ALA A 143 12.80 -11.09 2.16
CA ALA A 143 13.96 -11.91 1.86
C ALA A 143 14.06 -12.17 0.35
N ASN A 144 15.24 -11.94 -0.23
CA ASN A 144 15.47 -12.12 -1.66
C ASN A 144 15.07 -13.52 -2.14
N ARG A 145 15.38 -14.53 -1.33
CA ARG A 145 15.09 -15.93 -1.62
C ARG A 145 13.59 -16.23 -1.73
N LEU A 146 12.72 -15.48 -1.04
CA LEU A 146 11.26 -15.66 -1.14
C LEU A 146 10.70 -15.20 -2.49
N LEU A 147 11.46 -14.38 -3.22
CA LEU A 147 11.08 -13.86 -4.53
C LEU A 147 11.63 -14.73 -5.68
N GLN A 148 12.48 -15.70 -5.38
CA GLN A 148 13.09 -16.56 -6.36
C GLN A 148 12.21 -17.78 -6.65
N ASP A 149 12.10 -18.15 -7.92
CA ASP A 149 11.52 -19.41 -8.35
C ASP A 149 12.46 -20.61 -8.07
N SER A 150 12.04 -21.80 -8.47
CA SER A 150 12.83 -23.04 -8.32
C SER A 150 14.18 -23.01 -9.04
N ALA A 151 14.32 -22.17 -10.08
CA ALA A 151 15.56 -21.97 -10.82
C ALA A 151 16.40 -20.80 -10.25
N GLY A 152 15.99 -20.20 -9.13
CA GLY A 152 16.69 -19.08 -8.51
C GLY A 152 16.44 -17.72 -9.18
N ARG A 153 15.44 -17.62 -10.06
CA ARG A 153 15.12 -16.41 -10.84
C ARG A 153 14.04 -15.58 -10.15
N ILE A 154 14.14 -14.26 -10.24
CA ILE A 154 13.07 -13.35 -9.84
C ILE A 154 12.37 -12.84 -11.11
N VAL A 155 11.06 -13.10 -11.21
CA VAL A 155 10.22 -12.66 -12.32
C VAL A 155 9.40 -11.46 -11.86
N ILE A 156 9.56 -10.33 -12.55
CA ILE A 156 8.82 -9.10 -12.28
C ILE A 156 7.90 -8.82 -13.46
N GLN A 157 6.61 -8.62 -13.22
CA GLN A 157 5.65 -8.17 -14.24
C GLN A 157 5.28 -6.72 -13.97
N GLN A 158 5.42 -5.86 -14.98
CA GLN A 158 5.10 -4.45 -14.88
C GLN A 158 4.08 -4.03 -15.93
N PHE A 159 2.95 -3.54 -15.45
CA PHE A 159 1.83 -3.08 -16.27
C PHE A 159 1.98 -1.61 -16.62
N PHE A 160 1.97 -1.30 -17.91
CA PHE A 160 1.89 0.04 -18.48
C PHE A 160 0.59 0.22 -19.27
N TYR A 161 0.14 1.46 -19.39
CA TYR A 161 -1.12 1.83 -20.06
C TYR A 161 -0.87 2.87 -21.15
N GLY A 162 -1.66 2.80 -22.22
CA GLY A 162 -1.54 3.56 -23.46
C GLY A 162 -1.97 5.02 -23.41
N ASP A 163 -2.17 5.57 -22.21
CA ASP A 163 -2.61 6.96 -22.03
C ASP A 163 -1.53 7.98 -22.44
N LYS A 164 -1.90 9.27 -22.42
CA LYS A 164 -1.02 10.38 -22.85
C LYS A 164 0.35 10.40 -22.14
N ASP A 165 0.42 9.91 -20.90
CA ASP A 165 1.65 9.93 -20.11
C ASP A 165 2.43 8.60 -20.20
N GLY A 166 1.75 7.50 -20.50
CA GLY A 166 2.28 6.14 -20.50
C GLY A 166 3.55 5.97 -21.31
N MET A 167 3.59 6.49 -22.54
CA MET A 167 4.77 6.41 -23.42
C MET A 167 6.00 7.13 -22.82
N ASN A 168 5.81 8.33 -22.26
CA ASN A 168 6.90 9.10 -21.66
C ASN A 168 7.45 8.40 -20.40
N VAL A 169 6.55 7.87 -19.57
CA VAL A 169 6.92 7.11 -18.37
C VAL A 169 7.65 5.81 -18.75
N PHE A 170 7.21 5.14 -19.81
CA PHE A 170 7.86 3.91 -20.31
C PHE A 170 9.27 4.18 -20.83
N LEU A 171 9.48 5.24 -21.62
CA LEU A 171 10.81 5.62 -22.09
C LEU A 171 11.74 6.00 -20.92
N ALA A 172 11.21 6.76 -19.95
CA ALA A 172 11.96 7.11 -18.75
C ALA A 172 12.33 5.87 -17.91
N PHE A 173 11.44 4.88 -17.84
CA PHE A 173 11.67 3.58 -17.21
C PHE A 173 12.81 2.83 -17.92
N LEU A 174 12.76 2.66 -19.25
CA LEU A 174 13.84 2.01 -20.01
C LEU A 174 15.20 2.69 -19.81
N ALA A 175 15.22 4.02 -19.81
CA ALA A 175 16.44 4.79 -19.56
C ALA A 175 17.03 4.52 -18.15
N GLY A 176 16.21 4.11 -17.18
CA GLY A 176 16.65 3.71 -15.84
C GLY A 176 17.53 2.46 -15.81
N PHE A 177 17.43 1.60 -16.83
CA PHE A 177 18.17 0.34 -16.93
C PHE A 177 19.35 0.40 -17.92
N ASN A 178 19.61 1.58 -18.50
CA ASN A 178 20.77 1.81 -19.37
C ASN A 178 22.03 2.15 -18.57
N ASN A 179 22.44 1.23 -17.68
CA ASN A 179 23.59 1.42 -16.77
C ASN A 179 24.66 0.32 -16.90
N GLY A 180 24.60 -0.46 -17.99
CA GLY A 180 25.53 -1.56 -18.27
C GLY A 180 25.21 -2.88 -17.55
N LYS A 181 24.37 -2.89 -16.51
CA LYS A 181 24.03 -4.09 -15.71
C LYS A 181 22.81 -4.87 -16.23
N TRP A 182 22.11 -4.33 -17.22
CA TRP A 182 20.88 -4.92 -17.76
C TRP A 182 20.91 -5.02 -19.28
N TRP A 183 20.36 -6.11 -19.82
CA TRP A 183 19.99 -6.23 -21.22
C TRP A 183 18.54 -5.77 -21.39
N VAL A 184 18.27 -5.01 -22.45
CA VAL A 184 16.91 -4.64 -22.83
C VAL A 184 16.59 -5.35 -24.14
N ILE A 185 15.70 -6.34 -24.09
CA ILE A 185 15.27 -7.13 -25.24
C ILE A 185 13.91 -6.59 -25.68
N GLN A 186 13.84 -6.11 -26.93
CA GLN A 186 12.61 -5.58 -27.51
C GLN A 186 11.79 -6.72 -28.12
N LYS A 187 10.52 -6.83 -27.74
CA LYS A 187 9.51 -7.66 -28.40
C LYS A 187 8.44 -6.76 -29.05
N PRO A 188 7.53 -7.28 -29.89
CA PRO A 188 6.47 -6.45 -30.47
C PRO A 188 5.62 -5.76 -29.41
N GLU A 189 5.11 -6.53 -28.44
CA GLU A 189 4.11 -6.07 -27.45
C GLU A 189 4.68 -5.83 -26.04
N TRP A 190 5.91 -6.28 -25.74
CA TRP A 190 6.55 -6.06 -24.45
C TRP A 190 8.06 -5.85 -24.59
N VAL A 191 8.72 -5.61 -23.47
CA VAL A 191 10.17 -5.63 -23.31
C VAL A 191 10.57 -6.56 -22.18
N GLU A 192 11.76 -7.11 -22.28
CA GLU A 192 12.38 -7.90 -21.22
C GLU A 192 13.64 -7.19 -20.77
N ILE A 193 13.71 -6.82 -19.49
CA ILE A 193 14.89 -6.23 -18.88
C ILE A 193 15.56 -7.30 -18.04
N VAL A 194 16.67 -7.83 -18.53
CA VAL A 194 17.35 -9.00 -17.96
C VAL A 194 18.63 -8.59 -17.26
N ALA A 195 18.79 -8.97 -16.00
CA ALA A 195 20.02 -8.75 -15.26
C ALA A 195 21.20 -9.46 -15.93
N LYS A 196 22.32 -8.77 -16.11
CA LYS A 196 23.55 -9.37 -16.68
C LYS A 196 24.37 -10.14 -15.66
N THR A 197 24.27 -9.75 -14.39
CA THR A 197 25.10 -10.26 -13.29
C THR A 197 24.29 -10.27 -11.99
N GLY A 198 24.69 -11.12 -11.05
CA GLY A 198 24.04 -11.27 -9.75
C GLY A 198 22.89 -12.28 -9.79
N VAL A 199 21.87 -12.07 -8.95
CA VAL A 199 20.65 -12.89 -8.99
C VAL A 199 19.99 -12.73 -10.36
N PRO A 200 19.57 -13.81 -11.02
CA PRO A 200 18.83 -13.72 -12.28
C PRO A 200 17.50 -13.00 -12.05
N ILE A 201 17.35 -11.82 -12.63
CA ILE A 201 16.11 -11.04 -12.59
C ILE A 201 15.70 -10.72 -14.02
N THR A 202 14.42 -10.91 -14.32
CA THR A 202 13.82 -10.40 -15.55
C THR A 202 12.58 -9.57 -15.25
N ILE A 203 12.57 -8.33 -15.72
CA ILE A 203 11.39 -7.46 -15.72
C ILE A 203 10.70 -7.58 -17.07
N TYR A 204 9.48 -8.11 -17.05
CA TYR A 204 8.58 -8.20 -18.18
C TYR A 204 7.63 -7.01 -18.13
N ALA A 205 7.78 -6.07 -19.05
CA ALA A 205 6.95 -4.88 -19.10
C ALA A 205 6.23 -4.79 -20.45
N ASN A 206 4.89 -4.77 -20.44
CA ASN A 206 4.14 -4.54 -21.67
C ASN A 206 4.42 -3.12 -22.19
N LYS A 207 4.32 -2.94 -23.50
CA LYS A 207 4.41 -1.60 -24.08
C LYS A 207 3.07 -0.87 -23.90
N PRO A 208 3.08 0.43 -23.58
CA PRO A 208 1.88 1.26 -23.55
C PRO A 208 1.44 1.61 -24.98
N LEU A 209 0.94 0.62 -25.71
CA LEU A 209 0.38 0.80 -27.06
C LEU A 209 -0.94 1.58 -26.99
N ASN A 210 -1.48 2.01 -28.14
CA ASN A 210 -2.65 2.90 -28.17
C ASN A 210 -3.88 2.33 -27.40
N GLU A 211 -4.28 3.02 -26.33
CA GLU A 211 -5.43 2.64 -25.49
C GLU A 211 -6.78 2.77 -26.23
N GLN A 212 -6.93 3.70 -27.17
CA GLN A 212 -8.18 3.91 -27.92
C GLN A 212 -8.51 2.76 -28.87
N LEU A 213 -7.51 1.90 -29.12
CA LEU A 213 -7.60 0.71 -29.94
C LEU A 213 -7.43 -0.57 -29.10
N ASP A 214 -7.45 -0.47 -27.77
CA ASP A 214 -7.22 -1.55 -26.81
C ASP A 214 -5.90 -2.32 -27.02
N LEU A 215 -4.90 -1.69 -27.65
CA LEU A 215 -3.65 -2.35 -27.99
C LEU A 215 -2.74 -2.55 -26.77
N ASP A 216 -2.83 -1.69 -25.75
CA ASP A 216 -2.13 -1.88 -24.48
C ASP A 216 -2.74 -3.04 -23.69
N ALA A 217 -4.06 -3.13 -23.59
CA ALA A 217 -4.76 -4.25 -22.96
C ALA A 217 -4.41 -5.58 -23.66
N LYS A 218 -4.39 -5.59 -24.99
CA LYS A 218 -3.91 -6.74 -25.76
C LYS A 218 -2.45 -7.08 -25.44
N ALA A 219 -1.57 -6.09 -25.37
CA ALA A 219 -0.17 -6.30 -25.02
C ALA A 219 0.00 -6.86 -23.59
N GLN A 220 -0.81 -6.41 -22.63
CA GLN A 220 -0.86 -6.96 -21.27
C GLN A 220 -1.29 -8.42 -21.28
N ALA A 221 -2.39 -8.75 -21.97
CA ALA A 221 -2.89 -10.11 -22.08
C ALA A 221 -1.89 -11.05 -22.78
N SER A 222 -1.29 -10.63 -23.90
CA SER A 222 -0.24 -11.37 -24.58
C SER A 222 0.96 -11.67 -23.69
N LEU A 223 1.38 -10.69 -22.88
CA LEU A 223 2.48 -10.88 -21.95
C LEU A 223 2.12 -11.87 -20.84
N SER A 224 0.93 -11.74 -20.24
CA SER A 224 0.45 -12.67 -19.21
C SER A 224 0.35 -14.10 -19.75
N ASN A 225 -0.16 -14.29 -20.97
CA ASN A 225 -0.21 -15.60 -21.64
C ASN A 225 1.19 -16.17 -21.87
N TYR A 226 2.13 -15.35 -22.36
CA TYR A 226 3.52 -15.76 -22.55
C TYR A 226 4.17 -16.23 -21.23
N LEU A 227 3.94 -15.50 -20.13
CA LEU A 227 4.46 -15.88 -18.82
C LEU A 227 3.86 -17.22 -18.34
N ALA A 228 2.55 -17.39 -18.48
CA ALA A 228 1.87 -18.64 -18.15
C ALA A 228 2.38 -19.83 -18.98
N ASP A 229 2.48 -19.67 -20.31
CA ASP A 229 2.96 -20.70 -21.24
C ASP A 229 4.41 -21.13 -20.95
N LYS A 230 5.22 -20.23 -20.38
CA LYS A 230 6.60 -20.50 -19.99
C LYS A 230 6.76 -20.97 -18.54
N GLY A 231 5.67 -21.08 -17.78
CA GLY A 231 5.70 -21.39 -16.36
C GLY A 231 6.50 -20.35 -15.55
N LEU A 232 6.46 -19.09 -15.99
CA LEU A 232 7.12 -17.97 -15.33
C LEU A 232 6.09 -17.29 -14.43
N GLU A 233 6.20 -17.53 -13.13
CA GLU A 233 5.29 -16.96 -12.14
C GLU A 233 5.87 -15.66 -11.55
N PRO A 234 5.25 -14.49 -11.78
CA PRO A 234 5.73 -13.23 -11.22
C PRO A 234 5.67 -13.23 -9.69
N SER A 235 6.82 -13.07 -9.05
CA SER A 235 6.90 -12.85 -7.59
C SER A 235 6.77 -11.37 -7.23
N ILE A 236 6.91 -10.48 -8.21
CA ILE A 236 6.70 -9.03 -8.06
C ILE A 236 5.79 -8.53 -9.17
N VAL A 237 4.75 -7.77 -8.81
CA VAL A 237 3.88 -7.10 -9.77
C VAL A 237 3.86 -5.59 -9.53
N ILE A 238 3.97 -4.81 -10.62
CA ILE A 238 4.06 -3.37 -10.58
C ILE A 238 2.95 -2.76 -11.45
N HIS A 239 2.09 -1.97 -10.84
CA HIS A 239 1.12 -1.11 -11.54
C HIS A 239 1.77 0.24 -11.88
N ARG A 240 1.89 0.55 -13.17
CA ARG A 240 2.26 1.88 -13.69
C ARG A 240 1.13 2.44 -14.54
N GLY A 241 0.07 2.90 -13.88
CA GLY A 241 -1.06 3.53 -14.52
C GLY A 241 -1.74 4.55 -13.62
N HIS A 242 -2.73 5.24 -14.17
CA HIS A 242 -3.63 6.06 -13.41
C HIS A 242 -4.63 5.22 -12.59
N SER A 243 -5.26 5.85 -11.60
CA SER A 243 -6.24 5.20 -10.71
C SER A 243 -7.37 4.45 -11.43
N TYR A 244 -7.82 4.93 -12.60
CA TYR A 244 -8.89 4.27 -13.37
C TYR A 244 -8.44 2.96 -14.04
N HIS A 245 -7.13 2.72 -14.15
CA HIS A 245 -6.56 1.46 -14.62
C HIS A 245 -6.27 0.45 -13.51
N LEU A 246 -6.27 0.90 -12.25
CA LEU A 246 -5.86 0.08 -11.10
C LEU A 246 -6.66 -1.23 -11.01
N ARG A 247 -7.97 -1.16 -11.20
CA ARG A 247 -8.85 -2.35 -11.18
C ARG A 247 -8.43 -3.38 -12.22
N SER A 248 -8.12 -2.94 -13.45
CA SER A 248 -7.66 -3.82 -14.52
C SER A 248 -6.32 -4.49 -14.18
N THR A 249 -5.41 -3.82 -13.47
CA THR A 249 -4.19 -4.49 -12.97
C THR A 249 -4.51 -5.50 -11.87
N ILE A 250 -5.39 -5.17 -10.93
CA ILE A 250 -5.77 -6.06 -9.82
C ILE A 250 -6.35 -7.36 -10.36
N GLU A 251 -7.25 -7.30 -11.33
CA GLU A 251 -7.85 -8.46 -12.00
C GLU A 251 -6.82 -9.36 -12.73
N GLN A 252 -5.62 -8.84 -13.01
CA GLN A 252 -4.51 -9.53 -13.68
C GLN A 252 -3.36 -9.91 -12.73
N LEU A 253 -3.50 -9.71 -11.41
CA LEU A 253 -2.44 -10.04 -10.46
C LEU A 253 -2.13 -11.53 -10.47
N ALA A 254 -0.84 -11.86 -10.53
CA ALA A 254 -0.36 -13.22 -10.32
C ALA A 254 -0.52 -13.59 -8.83
N PRO A 255 -1.24 -14.68 -8.49
CA PRO A 255 -1.40 -15.11 -7.09
C PRO A 255 -0.09 -15.45 -6.37
N SER A 256 0.97 -15.74 -7.13
CA SER A 256 2.33 -15.98 -6.64
C SER A 256 3.05 -14.70 -6.19
N ALA A 257 2.53 -13.52 -6.52
CA ALA A 257 3.17 -12.25 -6.19
C ALA A 257 3.31 -12.08 -4.67
N LYS A 258 4.54 -11.78 -4.25
CA LYS A 258 4.91 -11.49 -2.85
C LYS A 258 5.15 -10.01 -2.62
N LEU A 259 5.46 -9.25 -3.67
CA LEU A 259 5.54 -7.79 -3.62
C LEU A 259 4.64 -7.19 -4.69
N VAL A 260 3.74 -6.30 -4.29
CA VAL A 260 2.86 -5.55 -5.20
C VAL A 260 3.11 -4.06 -5.03
N ILE A 261 3.41 -3.36 -6.13
CA ILE A 261 3.63 -1.91 -6.14
C ILE A 261 2.48 -1.24 -6.89
N LEU A 262 1.63 -0.53 -6.15
CA LEU A 262 0.46 0.18 -6.66
C LEU A 262 0.78 1.66 -6.85
N GLY A 263 1.45 1.98 -7.95
CA GLY A 263 1.84 3.35 -8.28
C GLY A 263 0.73 4.11 -9.00
N GLY A 264 -0.29 4.55 -8.27
CA GLY A 264 -1.42 5.34 -8.78
C GLY A 264 -2.32 5.85 -7.63
N CYS A 265 -3.13 6.89 -7.88
CA CYS A 265 -4.01 7.45 -6.84
C CYS A 265 -4.95 6.38 -6.29
N GLY A 266 -5.07 6.27 -4.96
CA GLY A 266 -6.01 5.34 -4.34
C GLY A 266 -5.57 3.87 -4.32
N GLY A 267 -4.32 3.55 -4.68
CA GLY A 267 -3.77 2.20 -4.47
C GLY A 267 -3.93 1.71 -3.02
N TYR A 268 -3.86 2.65 -2.08
CA TYR A 268 -4.07 2.41 -0.66
C TYR A 268 -5.49 1.97 -0.28
N GLN A 269 -6.50 2.21 -1.12
CA GLN A 269 -7.89 1.83 -0.84
C GLN A 269 -8.23 0.42 -1.32
N ASN A 270 -7.33 -0.25 -2.05
CA ASN A 270 -7.58 -1.52 -2.73
C ASN A 270 -6.78 -2.68 -2.10
N LEU A 271 -6.36 -2.53 -0.84
CA LEU A 271 -5.53 -3.52 -0.13
C LEU A 271 -6.26 -4.86 0.00
N ASN A 272 -7.55 -4.84 0.31
CA ASN A 272 -8.36 -6.06 0.45
C ASN A 272 -8.41 -6.84 -0.87
N ASP A 273 -8.68 -6.17 -1.99
CA ASP A 273 -8.76 -6.82 -3.31
C ASP A 273 -7.43 -7.46 -3.70
N VAL A 274 -6.31 -6.77 -3.41
CA VAL A 274 -4.96 -7.32 -3.66
C VAL A 274 -4.68 -8.53 -2.77
N LEU A 275 -5.00 -8.45 -1.46
CA LEU A 275 -4.73 -9.53 -0.51
C LEU A 275 -5.69 -10.72 -0.65
N GLN A 276 -6.84 -10.56 -1.30
CA GLN A 276 -7.68 -11.69 -1.70
C GLN A 276 -7.02 -12.55 -2.78
N ILE A 277 -6.26 -11.93 -3.70
CA ILE A 277 -5.56 -12.61 -4.79
C ILE A 277 -4.17 -13.06 -4.33
N CYS A 278 -3.46 -12.21 -3.56
CA CYS A 278 -2.09 -12.43 -3.11
C CYS A 278 -2.01 -12.33 -1.56
N PRO A 279 -2.43 -13.35 -0.80
CA PRO A 279 -2.64 -13.26 0.66
C PRO A 279 -1.40 -12.94 1.50
N THR A 280 -0.21 -13.18 0.95
CA THR A 280 1.08 -12.92 1.62
C THR A 280 1.83 -11.75 1.00
N ALA A 281 1.18 -10.96 0.15
CA ALA A 281 1.86 -9.87 -0.54
C ALA A 281 2.17 -8.72 0.43
N GLN A 282 3.40 -8.25 0.38
CA GLN A 282 3.76 -6.94 0.87
C GLN A 282 3.39 -5.90 -0.19
N ILE A 283 2.75 -4.81 0.24
CA ILE A 283 2.18 -3.82 -0.68
C ILE A 283 2.84 -2.47 -0.46
N ILE A 284 3.41 -1.91 -1.54
CA ILE A 284 3.75 -0.49 -1.63
C ILE A 284 2.59 0.22 -2.32
N SER A 285 2.06 1.26 -1.71
CA SER A 285 0.92 2.01 -2.24
C SER A 285 1.13 3.51 -2.12
N THR A 286 0.46 4.29 -2.96
CA THR A 286 0.42 5.75 -2.85
C THR A 286 -0.95 6.23 -2.36
N LYS A 287 -0.96 7.17 -1.41
CA LYS A 287 -2.16 7.85 -0.90
C LYS A 287 -2.73 8.81 -1.94
N GLN A 288 -1.87 9.62 -2.55
CA GLN A 288 -2.22 10.59 -3.59
C GLN A 288 -1.59 10.24 -4.95
N VAL A 289 -1.24 11.26 -5.74
CA VAL A 289 -0.67 11.12 -7.08
C VAL A 289 0.79 10.68 -6.96
N GLY A 290 1.10 9.49 -7.47
CA GLY A 290 2.49 9.05 -7.60
C GLY A 290 3.22 9.81 -8.71
N THR A 291 4.46 10.26 -8.46
CA THR A 291 5.29 10.89 -9.49
C THR A 291 6.17 9.88 -10.21
N GLY A 292 6.41 10.11 -11.51
CA GLY A 292 7.28 9.24 -12.32
C GLY A 292 8.70 9.11 -11.77
N VAL A 293 9.25 10.19 -11.19
CA VAL A 293 10.61 10.20 -10.62
C VAL A 293 10.72 9.27 -9.42
N ILE A 294 9.79 9.35 -8.47
CA ILE A 294 9.81 8.49 -7.26
C ILE A 294 9.61 7.03 -7.65
N ASN A 295 8.61 6.75 -8.51
CA ASN A 295 8.33 5.38 -8.94
C ASN A 295 9.52 4.76 -9.68
N LYS A 296 10.15 5.51 -10.60
CA LYS A 296 11.36 5.06 -11.27
C LYS A 296 12.49 4.78 -10.27
N GLY A 297 12.71 5.69 -9.31
CA GLY A 297 13.72 5.51 -8.26
C GLY A 297 13.46 4.25 -7.43
N LEU A 298 12.22 4.04 -6.99
CA LEU A 298 11.79 2.87 -6.23
C LEU A 298 12.04 1.57 -7.00
N ILE A 299 11.60 1.51 -8.26
CA ILE A 299 11.75 0.31 -9.09
C ILE A 299 13.23 0.01 -9.34
N ASN A 300 14.03 1.03 -9.63
CA ASN A 300 15.47 0.89 -9.84
C ASN A 300 16.17 0.39 -8.57
N GLU A 301 15.88 0.99 -7.40
CA GLU A 301 16.49 0.62 -6.12
C GLU A 301 16.12 -0.82 -5.73
N ILE A 302 14.84 -1.19 -5.84
CA ILE A 302 14.38 -2.57 -5.59
C ILE A 302 15.08 -3.54 -6.54
N SER A 303 15.10 -3.24 -7.84
CA SER A 303 15.69 -4.12 -8.85
C SER A 303 17.19 -4.31 -8.63
N GLU A 304 17.93 -3.24 -8.32
CA GLU A 304 19.36 -3.32 -8.05
C GLU A 304 19.69 -4.02 -6.73
N THR A 305 18.92 -3.76 -5.67
CA THR A 305 19.08 -4.43 -4.36
C THR A 305 18.89 -5.93 -4.52
N LEU A 306 17.81 -6.34 -5.19
CA LEU A 306 17.53 -7.74 -5.45
C LEU A 306 18.58 -8.39 -6.36
N ARG A 307 19.01 -7.69 -7.42
CA ARG A 307 20.04 -8.18 -8.35
C ARG A 307 21.36 -8.41 -7.62
N ALA A 308 21.70 -7.56 -6.66
CA ALA A 308 22.88 -7.71 -5.81
C ALA A 308 22.77 -8.86 -4.78
N GLY A 309 21.65 -9.58 -4.75
CA GLY A 309 21.41 -10.69 -3.81
C GLY A 309 21.02 -10.25 -2.41
N GLN A 310 20.71 -8.97 -2.22
CA GLN A 310 20.33 -8.42 -0.92
C GLN A 310 18.83 -8.54 -0.68
N ASN A 311 18.44 -8.63 0.60
CA ASN A 311 17.06 -8.52 1.04
C ASN A 311 16.57 -7.07 0.90
N LEU A 312 15.28 -6.88 0.70
CA LEU A 312 14.69 -5.54 0.76
C LEU A 312 14.40 -5.21 2.22
N ASN A 313 15.30 -4.49 2.87
CA ASN A 313 15.03 -3.92 4.20
C ASN A 313 14.25 -2.61 4.04
N TRP A 314 12.95 -2.62 4.31
CA TRP A 314 12.09 -1.48 4.00
C TRP A 314 12.47 -0.19 4.72
N PRO A 315 12.78 -0.19 6.03
CA PRO A 315 13.23 1.03 6.71
C PRO A 315 14.49 1.64 6.08
N SER A 316 15.49 0.81 5.78
CA SER A 316 16.74 1.27 5.18
C SER A 316 16.54 1.77 3.74
N LEU A 317 15.77 1.02 2.94
CA LEU A 317 15.44 1.39 1.56
C LEU A 317 14.68 2.73 1.53
N TRP A 318 13.68 2.92 2.38
CA TRP A 318 12.93 4.18 2.44
C TRP A 318 13.79 5.37 2.88
N ASN A 319 14.65 5.17 3.87
CA ASN A 319 15.58 6.21 4.34
C ASN A 319 16.58 6.60 3.25
N ASN A 320 17.10 5.63 2.50
CA ASN A 320 18.00 5.90 1.38
C ASN A 320 17.30 6.64 0.24
N MET A 321 16.08 6.22 -0.10
CA MET A 321 15.25 6.91 -1.09
C MET A 321 14.97 8.36 -0.70
N ALA A 322 14.58 8.63 0.55
CA ALA A 322 14.33 9.99 1.02
C ALA A 322 15.56 10.89 0.87
N LYS A 323 16.76 10.36 1.16
CA LYS A 323 18.03 11.07 1.00
C LYS A 323 18.36 11.34 -0.48
N GLN A 324 18.17 10.34 -1.35
CA GLN A 324 18.46 10.46 -2.79
C GLN A 324 17.51 11.43 -3.51
N LEU A 325 16.23 11.42 -3.15
CA LEU A 325 15.21 12.29 -3.74
C LEU A 325 15.39 13.76 -3.32
N GLY A 326 15.87 13.99 -2.10
CA GLY A 326 16.08 15.32 -1.56
C GLY A 326 14.77 16.06 -1.20
N PRO A 327 14.87 17.29 -0.68
CA PRO A 327 13.74 17.99 -0.07
C PRO A 327 12.61 18.32 -1.05
N LYS A 328 12.93 18.49 -2.35
CA LYS A 328 11.96 18.81 -3.39
C LYS A 328 10.84 17.77 -3.54
N TYR A 329 11.14 16.50 -3.30
CA TYR A 329 10.18 15.40 -3.46
C TYR A 329 9.66 14.89 -2.11
N LYS A 330 10.00 15.55 -1.00
CA LYS A 330 9.63 15.09 0.34
C LYS A 330 8.13 14.90 0.49
N GLU A 331 7.34 15.94 0.20
CA GLU A 331 5.88 15.89 0.37
C GLU A 331 5.26 14.77 -0.46
N THR A 332 5.66 14.63 -1.72
CA THR A 332 5.13 13.57 -2.59
C THR A 332 5.64 12.18 -2.21
N PHE A 333 6.83 12.07 -1.61
CA PHE A 333 7.36 10.79 -1.12
C PHE A 333 6.67 10.36 0.18
N ASP A 334 6.28 11.32 1.03
CA ASP A 334 5.51 11.05 2.26
C ASP A 334 4.11 10.48 1.94
N ASP A 335 3.60 10.63 0.72
CA ASP A 335 2.39 9.96 0.23
C ASP A 335 2.58 8.47 -0.12
N TYR A 336 3.83 7.99 -0.24
CA TYR A 336 4.10 6.57 -0.46
C TYR A 336 4.16 5.84 0.87
N VAL A 337 3.37 4.78 0.97
CA VAL A 337 3.29 3.92 2.15
C VAL A 337 4.13 2.67 1.89
N PRO A 338 5.27 2.49 2.57
CA PRO A 338 6.05 1.26 2.50
C PRO A 338 5.36 0.11 3.22
N PRO A 339 5.75 -1.17 2.96
CA PRO A 339 5.06 -2.32 3.53
C PRO A 339 5.02 -2.31 5.06
N HIS A 340 6.15 -2.01 5.71
CA HIS A 340 6.24 -1.92 7.17
C HIS A 340 5.42 -0.78 7.81
N LYS A 341 4.88 0.15 7.03
CA LYS A 341 3.97 1.21 7.50
C LYS A 341 2.54 1.06 6.96
N ASN A 342 2.28 0.01 6.19
CA ASN A 342 0.97 -0.24 5.61
C ASN A 342 0.10 -1.03 6.62
N LEU A 343 -0.36 -0.34 7.66
CA LEU A 343 -1.01 -0.98 8.81
C LEU A 343 -2.28 -1.75 8.44
N GLY A 344 -3.09 -1.29 7.49
CA GLY A 344 -4.26 -2.00 7.00
C GLY A 344 -3.90 -3.31 6.30
N ALA A 345 -2.85 -3.31 5.46
CA ALA A 345 -2.37 -4.54 4.83
C ALA A 345 -1.87 -5.54 5.88
N ILE A 346 -1.09 -5.08 6.86
CA ILE A 346 -0.60 -5.93 7.94
C ILE A 346 -1.77 -6.47 8.78
N PHE A 347 -2.77 -5.63 9.08
CA PHE A 347 -3.98 -6.03 9.81
C PHE A 347 -4.74 -7.15 9.08
N ILE A 348 -5.01 -6.99 7.78
CA ILE A 348 -5.72 -7.99 6.98
C ILE A 348 -4.94 -9.32 6.97
N THR A 349 -3.64 -9.26 6.70
CA THR A 349 -2.77 -10.45 6.67
C THR A 349 -2.76 -11.17 8.02
N ALA A 350 -2.58 -10.42 9.13
CA ALA A 350 -2.57 -10.99 10.47
C ALA A 350 -3.93 -11.55 10.92
N PHE A 351 -5.03 -10.89 10.56
CA PHE A 351 -6.37 -11.36 10.90
C PHE A 351 -6.73 -12.64 10.13
N ASN A 352 -6.31 -12.75 8.87
CA ASN A 352 -6.55 -13.93 8.06
C ASN A 352 -5.58 -15.08 8.39
N HIS A 353 -4.45 -14.80 9.04
CA HIS A 353 -3.56 -15.84 9.52
C HIS A 353 -4.19 -16.55 10.73
N PRO A 354 -4.21 -17.90 10.78
CA PRO A 354 -4.70 -18.62 11.95
C PRO A 354 -3.82 -18.27 13.16
N GLU A 355 -4.44 -17.96 14.31
CA GLU A 355 -3.69 -17.77 15.55
C GLU A 355 -2.88 -19.04 15.83
N LYS A 356 -1.56 -18.93 15.84
CA LYS A 356 -0.72 -19.97 16.43
C LYS A 356 -1.10 -20.02 17.90
N VAL A 357 -1.85 -21.05 18.29
CA VAL A 357 -2.11 -21.34 19.69
C VAL A 357 -0.75 -21.57 20.33
N SER A 358 -0.26 -20.59 21.07
CA SER A 358 0.88 -20.77 21.96
C SER A 358 0.46 -21.83 22.97
N LYS A 359 1.01 -23.03 22.84
CA LYS A 359 0.94 -24.06 23.88
C LYS A 359 1.71 -23.62 25.11
#